data_AF-A0A6S6XYU7-F1
#
_entry.id   AF-A0A6S6XYU7-F1
#
_cell.length_a   1.000
_cell.length_b   1.000
_cell.length_c   1.000
_cell.angle_alpha   90.00
_cell.angle_beta   90.00
_cell.angle_gamma   90.00
#
_symmetry.space_group_name_H-M   'P 1'
#
loop_
_entity.id
_entity.type
_entity.pdbx_description
1 polymer ?
#
loop_
_entity_poly.entity_id
_entity_poly.type
_entity_poly.pdbx_seq_one_letter_code
_entity_poly.pdbx_strand_id
1 'polypeptide(L)'
;MDESRRKLLKTGGTLALVTSMGGLSRLVQAGSLPLAEYEKLDAVAMAQLIRRRQISASELLEAAIARAEAINPVLNPINLRHYELARAAAKMRPLDGPLAGVPFLLKDLGIQLKGTITSNGCTFFKDAVADADSTLTERYRKAGLVIFGKTTSPEFGQTATTESRLWGLTRNPWNPAYSSGGSSGGAAVAVATGIIPAAHASDGGGSIRIPASHCGLFGLKPSRGRVPTGPKALESWLGLSMQHAITRSVRDSALLLQVSQGPESGSRTAPPVIAGNLLEAIRRPAKGLRIALMETNPFGAPIHPECLEAVRKTAKLCQQLGHHVEIAAPVLPIADMFGGMGVVTATGMLYTVRNREKLLGREVREDEMEPLNWRSLQLAKGYTAEQLYRARAAFDEGGRVLDEFLGRYDLILSPTTAALPPKLGEISLDLPYEEFAREAMKASPFTAMFNMSGHPAMSVPLHWTPDKLPIGSQFAGRHGDELTLLRLAAQLEQAAPWENHRPSPIAG
;
A
#
# COMPACT_ATOMS: atom_id res chain seq x y z
N MET A 1 20.94 -1.06 80.95
CA MET A 1 19.54 -1.40 80.59
C MET A 1 19.58 -2.05 79.21
N ASP A 2 19.21 -3.30 79.03
CA ASP A 2 18.94 -4.32 80.05
C ASP A 2 19.30 -5.71 79.53
N GLU A 3 19.72 -6.52 80.47
CA GLU A 3 19.76 -7.98 80.48
C GLU A 3 18.36 -8.57 80.14
N SER A 4 18.11 -9.84 79.77
CA SER A 4 18.90 -11.08 79.77
C SER A 4 18.17 -12.21 78.99
N ARG A 5 18.77 -13.41 78.99
CA ARG A 5 18.24 -14.78 78.72
C ARG A 5 18.36 -15.24 77.25
N ARG A 6 19.25 -16.15 76.85
CA ARG A 6 19.71 -17.49 77.32
C ARG A 6 19.18 -18.60 76.38
N LYS A 7 20.13 -19.28 75.70
CA LYS A 7 20.31 -20.75 75.57
C LYS A 7 19.12 -21.57 74.99
N LEU A 8 19.23 -22.47 74.01
CA LEU A 8 20.30 -23.29 73.38
C LEU A 8 19.89 -23.61 71.91
N LEU A 9 20.60 -24.36 71.04
CA LEU A 9 21.72 -25.29 71.24
C LEU A 9 22.84 -25.14 70.18
N LYS A 10 23.14 -26.17 69.38
CA LYS A 10 24.27 -26.32 68.44
C LYS A 10 24.01 -27.43 67.40
N THR A 11 24.39 -27.19 66.15
CA THR A 11 25.34 -27.99 65.32
C THR A 11 25.74 -27.08 64.16
N GLY A 12 27.03 -26.84 63.89
CA GLY A 12 27.87 -27.67 63.00
C GLY A 12 27.56 -27.35 61.52
N GLY A 13 28.48 -26.89 60.67
CA GLY A 13 29.90 -26.57 60.81
C GLY A 13 30.39 -25.86 59.53
N THR A 14 31.63 -25.38 59.52
CA THR A 14 32.20 -24.60 58.40
C THR A 14 32.37 -25.43 57.13
N LEU A 15 31.95 -24.94 55.96
CA LEU A 15 32.49 -25.39 54.69
C LEU A 15 32.51 -24.28 53.64
N ALA A 16 33.62 -24.20 52.89
CA ALA A 16 33.75 -23.40 51.69
C ALA A 16 33.29 -24.19 50.45
N LEU A 17 33.05 -23.46 49.36
CA LEU A 17 32.81 -23.86 47.97
C LEU A 17 32.69 -25.37 47.64
N VAL A 18 31.63 -25.74 46.91
CA VAL A 18 31.76 -26.29 45.53
C VAL A 18 30.42 -26.18 44.80
N THR A 19 30.53 -26.05 43.48
CA THR A 19 29.49 -25.87 42.44
C THR A 19 28.15 -26.59 42.61
N SER A 20 27.06 -25.88 42.32
CA SER A 20 25.87 -26.46 41.66
C SER A 20 25.66 -25.80 40.28
N MET A 21 26.21 -26.41 39.23
CA MET A 21 25.71 -26.15 37.88
C MET A 21 24.26 -26.67 37.78
N GLY A 22 23.39 -25.91 37.12
CA GLY A 22 22.00 -26.31 36.85
C GLY A 22 20.98 -25.44 37.58
N GLY A 23 20.34 -24.53 36.83
CA GLY A 23 19.24 -23.72 37.36
C GLY A 23 18.79 -22.56 36.46
N LEU A 24 19.68 -21.98 35.66
CA LEU A 24 19.43 -20.71 34.95
C LEU A 24 19.41 -20.80 33.40
N SER A 25 19.40 -22.01 32.82
CA SER A 25 19.47 -22.22 31.36
C SER A 25 18.15 -22.71 30.73
N ARG A 26 17.00 -22.47 31.38
CA ARG A 26 15.67 -22.81 30.83
C ARG A 26 14.62 -21.75 31.16
N LEU A 27 14.72 -20.60 30.52
CA LEU A 27 13.63 -19.70 30.12
C LEU A 27 14.21 -18.67 29.14
N VAL A 28 13.45 -18.29 28.11
CA VAL A 28 13.91 -17.47 26.96
C VAL A 28 14.92 -18.16 26.03
N GLN A 29 14.49 -19.27 25.43
CA GLN A 29 14.89 -19.60 24.05
C GLN A 29 13.63 -20.01 23.27
N ALA A 30 12.64 -19.11 23.25
CA ALA A 30 11.56 -19.14 22.27
C ALA A 30 12.14 -18.78 20.90
N GLY A 31 11.72 -19.49 19.85
CA GLY A 31 12.43 -19.48 18.58
C GLY A 31 12.26 -18.16 17.83
N SER A 32 13.28 -17.30 17.85
CA SER A 32 13.44 -16.33 16.78
C SER A 32 13.62 -17.10 15.47
N LEU A 33 12.61 -17.08 14.58
CA LEU A 33 12.78 -17.68 13.27
C LEU A 33 14.00 -17.06 12.59
N PRO A 34 14.90 -17.86 11.99
CA PRO A 34 16.00 -17.33 11.21
C PRO A 34 15.50 -16.31 10.19
N LEU A 35 16.27 -15.24 10.00
CA LEU A 35 15.89 -14.13 9.11
C LEU A 35 15.48 -14.63 7.71
N ALA A 36 16.24 -15.60 7.19
CA ALA A 36 16.01 -16.25 5.91
C ALA A 36 14.78 -17.17 5.84
N GLU A 37 14.19 -17.55 6.98
CA GLU A 37 12.90 -18.23 7.04
C GLU A 37 11.75 -17.22 7.10
N TYR A 38 11.85 -16.20 7.96
CA TYR A 38 10.85 -15.15 8.09
C TYR A 38 10.55 -14.46 6.75
N GLU A 39 11.58 -14.05 6.01
CA GLU A 39 11.39 -13.33 4.74
C GLU A 39 10.81 -14.19 3.60
N LYS A 40 10.77 -15.52 3.73
CA LYS A 40 10.13 -16.41 2.76
C LYS A 40 8.63 -16.56 3.00
N LEU A 41 8.13 -16.11 4.15
CA LEU A 41 6.72 -16.18 4.48
C LEU A 41 5.96 -15.02 3.83
N ASP A 42 4.82 -15.34 3.22
CA ASP A 42 3.76 -14.40 2.89
C ASP A 42 2.66 -14.41 3.98
N ALA A 43 1.69 -13.50 3.93
CA ALA A 43 0.67 -13.36 4.97
C ALA A 43 -0.17 -14.64 5.13
N VAL A 44 -0.51 -15.28 4.01
CA VAL A 44 -1.19 -16.58 3.99
C VAL A 44 -0.37 -17.66 4.69
N ALA A 45 0.94 -17.75 4.42
CA ALA A 45 1.82 -18.71 5.09
C ALA A 45 1.97 -18.41 6.59
N MET A 46 2.18 -17.16 6.97
CA MET A 46 2.28 -16.72 8.38
C MET A 46 1.02 -17.13 9.17
N ALA A 47 -0.17 -16.87 8.64
CA ALA A 47 -1.43 -17.24 9.28
C ALA A 47 -1.62 -18.77 9.39
N GLN A 48 -1.12 -19.54 8.42
CA GLN A 48 -1.16 -21.02 8.47
C GLN A 48 -0.23 -21.58 9.56
N LEU A 49 0.98 -21.03 9.71
CA LEU A 49 1.92 -21.46 10.76
C LEU A 49 1.37 -21.15 12.16
N ILE A 50 0.77 -19.98 12.37
CA ILE A 50 0.08 -19.64 13.64
C ILE A 50 -1.06 -20.62 13.93
N ARG A 51 -1.92 -20.88 12.93
CA ARG A 51 -3.06 -21.80 13.06
C ARG A 51 -2.63 -23.23 13.41
N ARG A 52 -1.46 -23.65 12.92
CA ARG A 52 -0.81 -24.94 13.24
C ARG A 52 0.01 -24.93 14.54
N ARG A 53 0.08 -23.78 15.24
CA ARG A 53 0.89 -23.56 16.46
C ARG A 53 2.39 -23.82 16.25
N GLN A 54 2.88 -23.66 15.02
CA GLN A 54 4.30 -23.78 14.67
C GLN A 54 5.09 -22.49 14.96
N ILE A 55 4.38 -21.38 15.14
CA ILE A 55 4.89 -20.06 15.50
C ILE A 55 3.79 -19.30 16.26
N SER A 56 4.13 -18.39 17.16
CA SER A 56 3.18 -17.48 17.79
C SER A 56 3.08 -16.13 17.07
N ALA A 57 1.94 -15.45 17.23
CA ALA A 57 1.76 -14.08 16.76
C ALA A 57 2.77 -13.09 17.38
N SER A 58 3.21 -13.35 18.63
CA SER A 58 4.23 -12.54 19.29
C SER A 58 5.61 -12.74 18.65
N GLU A 59 6.01 -13.96 18.31
CA GLU A 59 7.29 -14.22 17.62
C GLU A 59 7.32 -13.57 16.23
N LEU A 60 6.23 -13.62 15.45
CA LEU A 60 6.14 -12.88 14.18
C LEU A 60 6.18 -11.37 14.37
N LEU A 61 5.51 -10.84 15.39
CA LEU A 61 5.48 -9.40 15.67
C LEU A 61 6.87 -8.88 16.07
N GLU A 62 7.57 -9.55 16.98
CA GLU A 62 8.91 -9.11 17.38
C GLU A 62 9.92 -9.25 16.23
N ALA A 63 9.77 -10.26 15.36
CA ALA A 63 10.55 -10.35 14.12
C ALA A 63 10.27 -9.18 13.16
N ALA A 64 9.00 -8.79 12.98
CA ALA A 64 8.62 -7.63 12.18
C ALA A 64 9.18 -6.32 12.77
N ILE A 65 9.10 -6.14 14.09
CA ILE A 65 9.62 -4.97 14.81
C ILE A 65 11.15 -4.88 14.69
N ALA A 66 11.88 -5.98 14.89
CA ALA A 66 13.33 -6.00 14.76
C ALA A 66 13.81 -5.60 13.36
N ARG A 67 13.10 -6.06 12.32
CA ARG A 67 13.35 -5.63 10.93
C ARG A 67 12.99 -4.17 10.71
N ALA A 68 11.87 -3.70 11.26
CA ALA A 68 11.47 -2.30 11.19
C ALA A 68 12.56 -1.39 11.78
N GLU A 69 13.09 -1.69 12.98
CA GLU A 69 14.16 -0.91 13.59
C GLU A 69 15.46 -0.91 12.77
N ALA A 70 15.83 -2.03 12.14
CA ALA A 70 17.02 -2.10 11.29
C ALA A 70 16.88 -1.30 9.99
N ILE A 71 15.70 -1.27 9.38
CA ILE A 71 15.48 -0.67 8.05
C ILE A 71 15.06 0.81 8.13
N ASN A 72 14.39 1.24 9.21
CA ASN A 72 13.86 2.60 9.31
C ASN A 72 14.91 3.72 9.24
N PRO A 73 16.09 3.60 9.87
CA PRO A 73 17.13 4.63 9.79
C PRO A 73 17.65 4.89 8.37
N VAL A 74 17.60 3.88 7.49
CA VAL A 74 18.18 3.97 6.13
C VAL A 74 17.14 4.31 5.07
N LEU A 75 15.96 3.67 5.09
CA LEU A 75 14.94 3.85 4.05
C LEU A 75 13.66 4.55 4.50
N ASN A 76 13.43 4.70 5.82
CA ASN A 76 12.29 5.43 6.38
C ASN A 76 10.88 4.98 5.87
N PRO A 77 10.52 3.68 5.89
CA PRO A 77 9.16 3.24 5.55
C PRO A 77 8.09 3.55 6.60
N ILE A 78 8.44 3.70 7.89
CA ILE A 78 7.51 3.73 9.02
C ILE A 78 7.68 5.03 9.81
N ASN A 79 6.66 5.88 9.82
CA ASN A 79 6.66 7.15 10.54
C ASN A 79 6.07 7.03 11.96
N LEU A 80 5.03 6.21 12.14
CA LEU A 80 4.34 6.08 13.42
C LEU A 80 4.46 4.64 13.94
N ARG A 81 5.04 4.48 15.12
CA ARG A 81 5.27 3.17 15.76
C ARG A 81 4.15 2.89 16.77
N HIS A 82 3.55 1.70 16.72
CA HIS A 82 2.42 1.28 17.58
C HIS A 82 2.72 -0.07 18.27
N TYR A 83 3.98 -0.30 18.63
CA TYR A 83 4.45 -1.62 19.07
C TYR A 83 3.76 -2.11 20.34
N GLU A 84 3.52 -1.27 21.35
CA GLU A 84 2.82 -1.69 22.57
C GLU A 84 1.36 -2.06 22.32
N LEU A 85 0.67 -1.31 21.45
CA LEU A 85 -0.69 -1.64 20.99
C LEU A 85 -0.70 -3.00 20.28
N ALA A 86 0.27 -3.27 19.42
CA ALA A 86 0.43 -4.54 18.72
C ALA A 86 0.81 -5.69 19.66
N ARG A 87 1.70 -5.47 20.63
CA ARG A 87 2.12 -6.45 21.64
C ARG A 87 0.95 -6.88 22.52
N ALA A 88 0.08 -5.94 22.89
CA ALA A 88 -1.19 -6.25 23.54
C ALA A 88 -2.11 -7.09 22.62
N ALA A 89 -2.27 -6.68 21.35
CA ALA A 89 -3.12 -7.37 20.39
C ALA A 89 -2.67 -8.82 20.10
N ALA A 90 -1.37 -9.06 19.89
CA ALA A 90 -0.81 -10.39 19.62
C ALA A 90 -0.97 -11.38 20.79
N LYS A 91 -1.11 -10.86 22.02
CA LYS A 91 -1.35 -11.64 23.24
C LYS A 91 -2.82 -11.98 23.48
N MET A 92 -3.77 -11.34 22.78
CA MET A 92 -5.20 -11.63 22.94
C MET A 92 -5.54 -13.08 22.58
N ARG A 93 -6.58 -13.63 23.22
CA ARG A 93 -7.06 -14.99 22.99
C ARG A 93 -8.60 -15.01 23.00
N PRO A 94 -9.26 -15.73 22.07
CA PRO A 94 -8.68 -16.37 20.88
C PRO A 94 -8.08 -15.35 19.89
N LEU A 95 -7.20 -15.80 18.99
CA LEU A 95 -6.83 -15.05 17.79
C LEU A 95 -7.63 -15.65 16.64
N ASP A 96 -8.66 -14.93 16.20
CA ASP A 96 -9.61 -15.39 15.19
C ASP A 96 -9.41 -14.72 13.82
N GLY A 97 -10.03 -15.32 12.81
CA GLY A 97 -10.00 -14.82 11.42
C GLY A 97 -9.04 -15.59 10.50
N PRO A 98 -9.06 -15.28 9.20
CA PRO A 98 -8.18 -15.91 8.20
C PRO A 98 -6.71 -15.47 8.31
N LEU A 99 -6.45 -14.24 8.81
CA LEU A 99 -5.13 -13.62 8.96
C LEU A 99 -4.72 -13.43 10.44
N ALA A 100 -5.29 -14.26 11.33
CA ALA A 100 -5.07 -14.26 12.77
C ALA A 100 -3.58 -14.18 13.16
N GLY A 101 -3.20 -13.06 13.78
CA GLY A 101 -1.87 -12.82 14.35
C GLY A 101 -0.80 -12.35 13.36
N VAL A 102 -1.13 -12.09 12.08
CA VAL A 102 -0.16 -11.62 11.08
C VAL A 102 0.14 -10.12 11.30
N PRO A 103 1.42 -9.70 11.40
CA PRO A 103 1.80 -8.29 11.53
C PRO A 103 1.43 -7.47 10.28
N PHE A 104 0.95 -6.24 10.48
CA PHE A 104 0.46 -5.37 9.41
C PHE A 104 0.76 -3.89 9.67
N LEU A 105 0.84 -3.10 8.60
CA LEU A 105 1.00 -1.64 8.65
C LEU A 105 -0.12 -0.95 7.87
N LEU A 106 -0.56 0.19 8.37
CA LEU A 106 -1.49 1.09 7.67
C LEU A 106 -0.75 2.27 7.05
N LYS A 107 -0.98 2.59 5.78
CA LYS A 107 -0.60 3.92 5.24
C LYS A 107 -1.12 5.06 6.13
N ASP A 108 -0.27 6.04 6.45
CA ASP A 108 -0.64 7.23 7.21
C ASP A 108 -1.38 8.29 6.36
N LEU A 109 -2.48 7.87 5.72
CA LEU A 109 -3.28 8.73 4.85
C LEU A 109 -4.73 8.23 4.78
N GLY A 110 -5.68 9.08 5.20
CA GLY A 110 -7.13 8.86 5.06
C GLY A 110 -7.75 7.81 6.00
N ILE A 111 -7.12 6.65 6.15
CA ILE A 111 -7.63 5.52 6.95
C ILE A 111 -7.23 5.64 8.42
N GLN A 112 -8.23 5.48 9.30
CA GLN A 112 -8.12 5.78 10.73
C GLN A 112 -7.93 4.52 11.57
N LEU A 113 -7.12 4.64 12.63
CA LEU A 113 -6.96 3.66 13.70
C LEU A 113 -7.13 4.40 15.02
N LYS A 114 -8.18 4.08 15.77
CA LYS A 114 -8.62 4.76 16.97
C LYS A 114 -7.50 4.91 18.00
N GLY A 115 -7.36 6.11 18.56
CA GLY A 115 -6.33 6.44 19.54
C GLY A 115 -4.94 6.67 18.95
N THR A 116 -4.78 6.64 17.62
CA THR A 116 -3.50 6.91 16.94
C THR A 116 -3.59 8.14 16.04
N ILE A 117 -2.45 8.81 15.81
CA ILE A 117 -2.33 9.93 14.88
C ILE A 117 -2.56 9.45 13.44
N THR A 118 -3.33 10.20 12.64
CA THR A 118 -3.30 10.10 11.17
C THR A 118 -2.84 11.43 10.60
N SER A 119 -1.57 11.52 10.22
CA SER A 119 -0.92 12.80 9.88
C SER A 119 -1.15 13.23 8.43
N ASN A 120 -1.50 12.32 7.52
CA ASN A 120 -1.65 12.61 6.09
C ASN A 120 -0.38 13.24 5.46
N GLY A 121 0.80 13.03 6.07
CA GLY A 121 2.07 13.68 5.68
C GLY A 121 2.15 15.18 5.97
N CYS A 122 1.15 15.78 6.62
CA CYS A 122 0.98 17.23 6.77
C CYS A 122 1.29 17.72 8.19
N THR A 123 2.05 18.82 8.32
CA THR A 123 2.41 19.42 9.61
C THR A 123 1.18 19.88 10.40
N PHE A 124 0.16 20.44 9.75
CA PHE A 124 -1.12 20.82 10.38
C PHE A 124 -1.88 19.63 11.00
N PHE A 125 -1.59 18.41 10.56
CA PHE A 125 -2.21 17.16 11.00
C PHE A 125 -1.30 16.29 11.87
N LYS A 126 -0.08 16.74 12.21
CA LYS A 126 0.90 15.93 12.97
C LYS A 126 0.37 15.39 14.31
N ASP A 127 -0.58 16.10 14.94
CA ASP A 127 -1.24 15.74 16.20
C ASP A 127 -2.72 15.35 16.01
N ALA A 128 -3.11 14.84 14.83
CA ALA A 128 -4.49 14.48 14.50
C ALA A 128 -4.83 13.05 14.95
N VAL A 129 -5.12 12.88 16.25
CA VAL A 129 -5.54 11.59 16.82
C VAL A 129 -6.94 11.20 16.35
N ALA A 130 -7.10 9.95 15.90
CA ALA A 130 -8.38 9.38 15.50
C ALA A 130 -9.26 8.99 16.70
N ASP A 131 -10.55 9.33 16.61
CA ASP A 131 -11.62 9.01 17.57
C ASP A 131 -12.28 7.63 17.32
N ALA A 132 -12.21 7.14 16.08
CA ALA A 132 -12.79 5.89 15.61
C ALA A 132 -11.83 5.14 14.66
N ASP A 133 -12.03 3.82 14.54
CA ASP A 133 -11.45 3.05 13.44
C ASP A 133 -12.20 3.39 12.15
N SER A 134 -11.52 3.36 11.00
CA SER A 134 -12.22 3.26 9.72
C SER A 134 -12.84 1.87 9.56
N THR A 135 -13.94 1.73 8.84
CA THR A 135 -14.59 0.44 8.51
C THR A 135 -13.59 -0.57 7.92
N LEU A 136 -12.63 -0.09 7.13
CA LEU A 136 -11.54 -0.92 6.60
C LEU A 136 -10.59 -1.43 7.69
N THR A 137 -10.21 -0.56 8.64
CA THR A 137 -9.41 -0.93 9.82
C THR A 137 -10.15 -1.96 10.68
N GLU A 138 -11.45 -1.78 10.91
CA GLU A 138 -12.30 -2.75 11.61
C GLU A 138 -12.31 -4.11 10.90
N ARG A 139 -12.42 -4.13 9.56
CA ARG A 139 -12.35 -5.36 8.75
C ARG A 139 -10.98 -6.03 8.85
N TYR A 140 -9.88 -5.28 8.80
CA TYR A 140 -8.54 -5.83 9.00
C TYR A 140 -8.34 -6.42 10.40
N ARG A 141 -8.83 -5.73 11.45
CA ARG A 141 -8.80 -6.25 12.83
C ARG A 141 -9.66 -7.50 12.99
N LYS A 142 -10.85 -7.53 12.39
CA LYS A 142 -11.75 -8.72 12.36
C LYS A 142 -11.17 -9.88 11.53
N ALA A 143 -10.33 -9.59 10.54
CA ALA A 143 -9.56 -10.60 9.82
C ALA A 143 -8.41 -11.19 10.66
N GLY A 144 -8.08 -10.56 11.79
CA GLY A 144 -7.07 -11.01 12.75
C GLY A 144 -5.70 -10.33 12.63
N LEU A 145 -5.57 -9.29 11.79
CA LEU A 145 -4.30 -8.59 11.56
C LEU A 145 -3.85 -7.78 12.78
N VAL A 146 -2.55 -7.82 13.06
CA VAL A 146 -1.90 -7.11 14.17
C VAL A 146 -1.22 -5.84 13.63
N ILE A 147 -1.91 -4.71 13.75
CA ILE A 147 -1.41 -3.42 13.24
C ILE A 147 -0.36 -2.85 14.21
N PHE A 148 0.89 -2.71 13.77
CA PHE A 148 2.02 -2.29 14.64
C PHE A 148 2.64 -0.93 14.30
N GLY A 149 2.06 -0.20 13.34
CA GLY A 149 2.49 1.14 13.00
C GLY A 149 1.79 1.68 11.74
N LYS A 150 2.23 2.86 11.30
CA LYS A 150 1.85 3.44 10.02
C LYS A 150 3.05 3.72 9.12
N THR A 151 2.80 3.69 7.81
CA THR A 151 3.82 3.90 6.78
C THR A 151 3.77 5.30 6.18
N THR A 152 4.96 5.78 5.80
CA THR A 152 5.18 7.10 5.19
C THR A 152 4.40 7.30 3.89
N SER A 153 3.99 8.56 3.70
CA SER A 153 3.26 9.09 2.54
C SER A 153 3.70 10.55 2.34
N PRO A 154 3.80 11.08 1.11
CA PRO A 154 3.92 12.51 0.88
C PRO A 154 2.66 13.24 1.34
N GLU A 155 2.74 14.56 1.51
CA GLU A 155 1.64 15.37 2.03
C GLU A 155 0.36 15.24 1.17
N PHE A 156 -0.75 14.90 1.83
CA PHE A 156 -2.07 14.56 1.27
C PHE A 156 -2.07 13.49 0.16
N GLY A 157 -0.95 12.81 -0.06
CA GLY A 157 -0.79 11.87 -1.15
C GLY A 157 -0.72 12.50 -2.56
N GLN A 158 -0.39 13.79 -2.66
CA GLN A 158 -0.50 14.60 -3.89
C GLN A 158 0.66 14.47 -4.89
N THR A 159 1.63 13.58 -4.65
CA THR A 159 2.71 13.27 -5.59
C THR A 159 2.96 11.76 -5.73
N ALA A 160 3.60 11.39 -6.83
CA ALA A 160 4.02 10.03 -7.18
C ALA A 160 5.41 9.63 -6.61
N THR A 161 5.97 10.44 -5.71
CA THR A 161 7.11 10.09 -4.84
C THR A 161 6.65 9.99 -3.38
N THR A 162 7.52 9.54 -2.48
CA THR A 162 7.25 9.57 -1.02
C THR A 162 8.32 10.38 -0.32
N GLU A 163 8.17 11.69 -0.47
CA GLU A 163 9.01 12.73 0.08
C GLU A 163 8.06 13.65 0.85
N SER A 164 8.32 13.88 2.14
CA SER A 164 7.49 14.70 3.02
C SER A 164 8.39 15.59 3.86
N ARG A 165 8.01 16.86 4.05
CA ARG A 165 8.68 17.75 4.99
C ARG A 165 8.56 17.28 6.44
N LEU A 166 7.43 16.68 6.80
CA LEU A 166 7.16 16.22 8.16
C LEU A 166 7.90 14.91 8.48
N TRP A 167 7.94 13.96 7.55
CA TRP A 167 8.47 12.62 7.80
C TRP A 167 9.77 12.29 7.04
N GLY A 168 10.28 13.20 6.21
CA GLY A 168 11.49 12.99 5.42
C GLY A 168 11.28 12.19 4.14
N LEU A 169 12.40 11.74 3.57
CA LEU A 169 12.42 10.99 2.30
C LEU A 169 12.28 9.50 2.56
N THR A 170 11.39 8.81 1.84
CA THR A 170 11.32 7.35 1.81
C THR A 170 12.07 6.84 0.59
N ARG A 171 13.12 6.05 0.82
CA ARG A 171 14.11 5.71 -0.21
C ARG A 171 13.81 4.37 -0.87
N ASN A 172 14.06 4.27 -2.17
CA ASN A 172 13.87 3.02 -2.90
C ASN A 172 14.85 1.94 -2.41
N PRO A 173 14.40 0.72 -2.06
CA PRO A 173 15.26 -0.34 -1.54
C PRO A 173 16.20 -0.93 -2.60
N TRP A 174 15.90 -0.77 -3.90
CA TRP A 174 16.77 -1.21 -4.99
C TRP A 174 17.94 -0.24 -5.22
N ASN A 175 17.71 1.07 -5.00
CA ASN A 175 18.74 2.10 -5.03
C ASN A 175 18.31 3.33 -4.21
N PRO A 176 18.92 3.62 -3.05
CA PRO A 176 18.47 4.70 -2.15
C PRO A 176 18.55 6.15 -2.68
N ALA A 177 19.14 6.37 -3.86
CA ALA A 177 19.10 7.65 -4.56
C ALA A 177 17.76 7.90 -5.29
N TYR A 178 16.97 6.85 -5.51
CA TYR A 178 15.72 6.89 -6.25
C TYR A 178 14.49 6.90 -5.34
N SER A 179 13.39 7.41 -5.88
CA SER A 179 12.08 7.39 -5.24
C SER A 179 11.54 5.96 -5.12
N SER A 180 10.94 5.65 -3.96
CA SER A 180 10.12 4.44 -3.77
C SER A 180 8.82 4.44 -4.59
N GLY A 181 8.54 5.50 -5.36
CA GLY A 181 7.21 5.82 -5.85
C GLY A 181 6.31 6.34 -4.73
N GLY A 182 5.06 6.64 -5.06
CA GLY A 182 4.13 7.28 -4.14
C GLY A 182 2.69 7.32 -4.61
N SER A 183 1.74 7.66 -3.75
CA SER A 183 1.94 8.11 -2.37
C SER A 183 2.07 6.99 -1.32
N SER A 184 1.99 5.70 -1.69
CA SER A 184 2.14 4.58 -0.73
C SER A 184 3.57 4.02 -0.67
N GLY A 185 4.60 4.88 -0.77
CA GLY A 185 6.00 4.44 -0.82
C GLY A 185 6.43 3.67 0.41
N GLY A 186 6.10 4.14 1.62
CA GLY A 186 6.49 3.45 2.85
C GLY A 186 5.90 2.03 2.96
N ALA A 187 4.70 1.82 2.44
CA ALA A 187 4.08 0.50 2.33
C ALA A 187 4.86 -0.41 1.37
N ALA A 188 5.26 0.09 0.20
CA ALA A 188 6.06 -0.67 -0.75
C ALA A 188 7.46 -0.99 -0.21
N VAL A 189 8.13 -0.02 0.42
CA VAL A 189 9.46 -0.23 1.03
C VAL A 189 9.38 -1.29 2.15
N ALA A 190 8.40 -1.21 3.04
CA ALA A 190 8.22 -2.21 4.11
C ALA A 190 7.99 -3.63 3.57
N VAL A 191 7.31 -3.76 2.42
CA VAL A 191 7.02 -5.06 1.81
C VAL A 191 8.21 -5.61 1.00
N ALA A 192 8.91 -4.75 0.24
CA ALA A 192 10.08 -5.11 -0.57
C ALA A 192 11.32 -5.44 0.27
N THR A 193 11.53 -4.73 1.38
CA THR A 193 12.58 -5.04 2.36
C THR A 193 12.22 -6.15 3.33
N GLY A 194 11.06 -6.79 3.16
CA GLY A 194 10.68 -7.95 3.96
C GLY A 194 10.29 -7.66 5.40
N ILE A 195 10.03 -6.41 5.82
CA ILE A 195 9.52 -6.09 7.17
C ILE A 195 8.21 -6.83 7.43
N ILE A 196 7.32 -6.84 6.43
CA ILE A 196 6.05 -7.60 6.41
C ILE A 196 5.70 -8.06 4.99
N PRO A 197 4.81 -9.05 4.80
CA PRO A 197 4.44 -9.57 3.49
C PRO A 197 3.44 -8.73 2.70
N ALA A 198 2.63 -7.93 3.40
CA ALA A 198 1.63 -7.07 2.81
C ALA A 198 1.40 -5.84 3.70
N ALA A 199 1.12 -4.69 3.11
CA ALA A 199 0.83 -3.44 3.82
C ALA A 199 -0.35 -2.72 3.17
N HIS A 200 -1.21 -2.09 3.98
CA HIS A 200 -2.33 -1.29 3.47
C HIS A 200 -1.81 -0.09 2.70
N ALA A 201 -2.45 0.19 1.56
CA ALA A 201 -2.09 1.26 0.64
C ALA A 201 -3.33 1.84 -0.04
N SER A 202 -3.22 3.06 -0.54
CA SER A 202 -4.31 3.79 -1.20
C SER A 202 -3.87 4.33 -2.56
N ASP A 203 -4.80 4.37 -3.51
CA ASP A 203 -4.55 4.69 -4.91
C ASP A 203 -5.59 5.71 -5.41
N GLY A 204 -5.18 6.98 -5.54
CA GLY A 204 -5.99 8.06 -6.12
C GLY A 204 -5.59 8.50 -7.53
N GLY A 205 -4.41 8.08 -7.99
CA GLY A 205 -3.85 8.37 -9.32
C GLY A 205 -2.79 7.36 -9.77
N GLY A 206 -2.74 6.17 -9.14
CA GLY A 206 -1.65 5.21 -9.25
C GLY A 206 -0.96 4.86 -7.94
N SER A 207 -1.40 5.41 -6.81
CA SER A 207 -0.62 5.35 -5.57
C SER A 207 -0.52 3.98 -4.86
N ILE A 208 -1.13 2.91 -5.37
CA ILE A 208 -0.75 1.52 -5.07
C ILE A 208 0.21 1.01 -6.15
N ARG A 209 -0.15 1.21 -7.42
CA ARG A 209 0.50 0.62 -8.60
C ARG A 209 1.89 1.20 -8.89
N ILE A 210 2.07 2.52 -8.79
CA ILE A 210 3.35 3.23 -8.98
C ILE A 210 4.41 2.74 -7.97
N PRO A 211 4.19 2.81 -6.65
CA PRO A 211 5.19 2.31 -5.69
C PRO A 211 5.36 0.79 -5.74
N ALA A 212 4.35 0.01 -6.14
CA ALA A 212 4.51 -1.41 -6.42
C ALA A 212 5.45 -1.66 -7.63
N SER A 213 5.27 -0.92 -8.72
CA SER A 213 6.17 -0.90 -9.89
C SER A 213 7.60 -0.53 -9.48
N HIS A 214 7.78 0.62 -8.80
CA HIS A 214 9.10 1.15 -8.42
C HIS A 214 9.84 0.30 -7.38
N CYS A 215 9.14 -0.55 -6.61
CA CYS A 215 9.74 -1.42 -5.60
C CYS A 215 9.72 -2.91 -5.97
N GLY A 216 9.24 -3.30 -7.16
CA GLY A 216 9.26 -4.70 -7.63
C GLY A 216 8.25 -5.60 -6.92
N LEU A 217 7.02 -5.12 -6.72
CA LEU A 217 5.96 -5.77 -5.95
C LEU A 217 4.64 -5.87 -6.72
N PHE A 218 3.72 -6.70 -6.23
CA PHE A 218 2.35 -6.74 -6.71
C PHE A 218 1.51 -5.64 -6.06
N GLY A 219 0.72 -4.93 -6.85
CA GLY A 219 -0.17 -3.87 -6.37
C GLY A 219 -1.47 -3.84 -7.16
N LEU A 220 -2.59 -4.14 -6.51
CA LEU A 220 -3.94 -4.08 -7.10
C LEU A 220 -4.68 -2.84 -6.59
N LYS A 221 -5.15 -1.99 -7.51
CA LYS A 221 -6.22 -1.03 -7.28
C LYS A 221 -7.56 -1.71 -7.60
N PRO A 222 -8.44 -1.94 -6.62
CA PRO A 222 -9.76 -2.49 -6.87
C PRO A 222 -10.68 -1.50 -7.61
N SER A 223 -11.87 -1.97 -7.97
CA SER A 223 -12.93 -1.13 -8.54
C SER A 223 -13.40 -0.06 -7.54
N ARG A 224 -13.94 1.07 -8.02
CA ARG A 224 -14.62 2.06 -7.17
C ARG A 224 -15.71 1.37 -6.34
N GLY A 225 -15.79 1.65 -5.04
CA GLY A 225 -16.77 1.05 -4.13
C GLY A 225 -16.54 -0.43 -3.75
N ARG A 226 -15.47 -1.09 -4.23
CA ARG A 226 -15.17 -2.49 -3.87
C ARG A 226 -14.78 -2.65 -2.39
N VAL A 227 -13.97 -1.72 -1.89
CA VAL A 227 -13.39 -1.70 -0.52
C VAL A 227 -13.87 -0.42 0.18
N PRO A 228 -14.34 -0.48 1.44
CA PRO A 228 -14.88 0.68 2.17
C PRO A 228 -13.80 1.70 2.56
N THR A 229 -14.24 2.93 2.86
CA THR A 229 -13.39 4.01 3.39
C THR A 229 -13.97 4.71 4.64
N GLY A 230 -15.22 4.40 5.01
CA GLY A 230 -15.95 5.06 6.08
C GLY A 230 -15.44 4.75 7.49
N PRO A 231 -16.23 5.12 8.53
CA PRO A 231 -17.54 5.77 8.42
C PRO A 231 -17.47 7.27 8.09
N LYS A 232 -16.30 7.93 8.26
CA LYS A 232 -16.15 9.39 8.11
C LYS A 232 -16.20 9.91 6.67
N ALA A 233 -15.82 9.09 5.70
CA ALA A 233 -15.90 9.41 4.27
C ALA A 233 -16.23 8.13 3.51
N LEU A 234 -17.26 8.14 2.66
CA LEU A 234 -17.67 6.97 1.87
C LEU A 234 -17.04 6.96 0.47
N GLU A 235 -16.75 8.13 -0.08
CA GLU A 235 -16.10 8.33 -1.38
C GLU A 235 -15.12 9.51 -1.30
N SER A 236 -13.86 9.24 -0.95
CA SER A 236 -12.82 10.27 -0.99
C SER A 236 -12.51 10.70 -2.42
N TRP A 237 -12.29 12.00 -2.64
CA TRP A 237 -12.04 12.61 -3.96
C TRP A 237 -13.08 12.18 -5.02
N LEU A 238 -14.37 12.27 -4.70
CA LEU A 238 -15.49 11.79 -5.56
C LEU A 238 -15.30 10.35 -6.07
N GLY A 239 -14.68 9.49 -5.26
CA GLY A 239 -14.43 8.09 -5.57
C GLY A 239 -13.17 7.84 -6.41
N LEU A 240 -12.26 8.81 -6.58
CA LEU A 240 -10.96 8.58 -7.24
C LEU A 240 -10.02 7.72 -6.40
N SER A 241 -10.13 7.76 -5.07
CA SER A 241 -9.23 7.07 -4.14
C SER A 241 -9.78 5.71 -3.70
N MET A 242 -9.16 4.62 -4.15
CA MET A 242 -9.46 3.25 -3.69
C MET A 242 -8.42 2.77 -2.68
N GLN A 243 -8.84 1.95 -1.73
CA GLN A 243 -7.97 1.32 -0.73
C GLN A 243 -7.76 -0.16 -1.07
N HIS A 244 -6.56 -0.66 -0.81
CA HIS A 244 -6.26 -2.09 -0.78
C HIS A 244 -4.88 -2.30 -0.11
N ALA A 245 -3.97 -3.02 -0.75
CA ALA A 245 -2.64 -3.32 -0.25
C ALA A 245 -1.61 -3.41 -1.39
N ILE A 246 -0.34 -3.26 -1.01
CA ILE A 246 0.81 -3.70 -1.78
C ILE A 246 1.30 -5.01 -1.12
N THR A 247 1.62 -6.02 -1.91
CA THR A 247 1.92 -7.38 -1.43
C THR A 247 3.12 -8.00 -2.16
N ARG A 248 3.78 -8.98 -1.52
CA ARG A 248 4.75 -9.85 -2.21
C ARG A 248 4.06 -10.85 -3.13
N SER A 249 2.96 -11.48 -2.68
CA SER A 249 2.25 -12.52 -3.43
C SER A 249 0.86 -12.08 -3.89
N VAL A 250 0.39 -12.65 -5.00
CA VAL A 250 -0.99 -12.46 -5.50
C VAL A 250 -2.01 -13.03 -4.51
N ARG A 251 -1.70 -14.15 -3.87
CA ARG A 251 -2.60 -14.80 -2.91
C ARG A 251 -2.84 -13.99 -1.63
N ASP A 252 -1.84 -13.24 -1.15
CA ASP A 252 -2.01 -12.27 -0.07
C ASP A 252 -2.98 -11.16 -0.47
N SER A 253 -2.80 -10.62 -1.68
CA SER A 253 -3.67 -9.57 -2.23
C SER A 253 -5.12 -10.05 -2.40
N ALA A 254 -5.31 -11.27 -2.90
CA ALA A 254 -6.61 -11.90 -3.02
C ALA A 254 -7.29 -12.13 -1.66
N LEU A 255 -6.56 -12.61 -0.64
CA LEU A 255 -7.14 -12.80 0.69
C LEU A 255 -7.46 -11.46 1.36
N LEU A 256 -6.59 -10.45 1.25
CA LEU A 256 -6.87 -9.10 1.75
C LEU A 256 -8.09 -8.49 1.07
N LEU A 257 -8.30 -8.74 -0.22
CA LEU A 257 -9.51 -8.30 -0.92
C LEU A 257 -10.74 -9.04 -0.38
N GLN A 258 -10.66 -10.36 -0.19
CA GLN A 258 -11.76 -11.18 0.32
C GLN A 258 -12.27 -10.70 1.69
N VAL A 259 -11.37 -10.32 2.60
CA VAL A 259 -11.73 -9.90 3.96
C VAL A 259 -12.15 -8.43 4.07
N SER A 260 -11.78 -7.60 3.10
CA SER A 260 -12.06 -6.16 3.11
C SER A 260 -13.21 -5.74 2.20
N GLN A 261 -13.53 -6.51 1.15
CA GLN A 261 -14.53 -6.13 0.15
C GLN A 261 -15.97 -6.04 0.69
N GLY A 262 -16.80 -5.30 -0.03
CA GLY A 262 -18.25 -5.24 0.15
C GLY A 262 -18.75 -3.92 0.76
N PRO A 263 -20.07 -3.64 0.65
CA PRO A 263 -20.64 -2.36 1.06
C PRO A 263 -20.49 -2.09 2.56
N GLU A 264 -20.55 -0.81 2.93
CA GLU A 264 -20.62 -0.33 4.30
C GLU A 264 -21.90 0.50 4.53
N SER A 265 -22.17 0.88 5.78
CA SER A 265 -23.33 1.70 6.11
C SER A 265 -23.29 3.03 5.35
N GLY A 266 -24.27 3.26 4.46
CA GLY A 266 -24.35 4.44 3.61
C GLY A 266 -23.80 4.27 2.18
N SER A 267 -23.19 3.12 1.84
CA SER A 267 -22.83 2.82 0.44
C SER A 267 -24.06 2.84 -0.47
N ARG A 268 -24.06 3.70 -1.49
CA ARG A 268 -25.16 3.84 -2.46
C ARG A 268 -24.97 2.98 -3.70
N THR A 269 -23.72 2.83 -4.15
CA THR A 269 -23.32 2.10 -5.35
C THR A 269 -22.03 1.33 -5.07
N ALA A 270 -22.02 0.02 -5.33
CA ALA A 270 -20.84 -0.82 -5.20
C ALA A 270 -20.93 -1.99 -6.20
N PRO A 271 -19.80 -2.48 -6.74
CA PRO A 271 -19.78 -3.67 -7.57
C PRO A 271 -20.19 -4.92 -6.76
N PRO A 272 -20.87 -5.92 -7.37
CA PRO A 272 -21.28 -7.14 -6.67
C PRO A 272 -20.09 -7.84 -6.00
N VAL A 273 -20.24 -8.20 -4.72
CA VAL A 273 -19.20 -8.88 -3.93
C VAL A 273 -18.73 -10.15 -4.64
N ILE A 274 -17.41 -10.35 -4.75
CA ILE A 274 -16.87 -11.57 -5.35
C ILE A 274 -17.08 -12.71 -4.35
N ALA A 275 -18.06 -13.57 -4.64
CA ALA A 275 -18.48 -14.65 -3.76
C ALA A 275 -17.50 -15.84 -3.74
N GLY A 276 -17.55 -16.61 -2.65
CA GLY A 276 -16.76 -17.82 -2.46
C GLY A 276 -15.33 -17.57 -1.97
N ASN A 277 -14.48 -18.60 -2.10
CA ASN A 277 -13.10 -18.56 -1.66
C ASN A 277 -12.17 -18.06 -2.78
N LEU A 278 -11.69 -16.82 -2.70
CA LEU A 278 -10.76 -16.23 -3.66
C LEU A 278 -9.45 -17.02 -3.78
N LEU A 279 -8.95 -17.59 -2.67
CA LEU A 279 -7.71 -18.40 -2.70
C LEU A 279 -7.86 -19.70 -3.52
N GLU A 280 -9.06 -20.24 -3.65
CA GLU A 280 -9.35 -21.34 -4.56
C GLU A 280 -9.67 -20.83 -5.97
N ALA A 281 -10.38 -19.70 -6.08
CA ALA A 281 -10.79 -19.14 -7.35
C ALA A 281 -9.62 -18.70 -8.24
N ILE A 282 -8.52 -18.19 -7.64
CA ILE A 282 -7.29 -17.79 -8.35
C ILE A 282 -6.40 -18.98 -8.78
N ARG A 283 -6.60 -20.17 -8.20
CA ARG A 283 -5.90 -21.41 -8.66
C ARG A 283 -6.41 -21.92 -10.00
N ARG A 284 -7.56 -21.42 -10.46
CA ARG A 284 -8.11 -21.73 -11.78
C ARG A 284 -7.51 -20.71 -12.77
N PRO A 285 -6.58 -21.09 -13.66
CA PRO A 285 -5.93 -20.15 -14.55
C PRO A 285 -6.94 -19.50 -15.50
N ALA A 286 -6.65 -18.27 -15.91
CA ALA A 286 -7.36 -17.66 -17.02
C ALA A 286 -6.96 -18.37 -18.34
N LYS A 287 -7.82 -18.30 -19.37
CA LYS A 287 -7.57 -18.94 -20.67
C LYS A 287 -8.16 -18.06 -21.77
N GLY A 288 -7.46 -17.92 -22.90
CA GLY A 288 -7.98 -17.24 -24.09
C GLY A 288 -8.38 -15.78 -23.92
N LEU A 289 -7.86 -15.07 -22.90
CA LEU A 289 -8.15 -13.65 -22.70
C LEU A 289 -7.74 -12.83 -23.93
N ARG A 290 -8.59 -11.87 -24.33
CA ARG A 290 -8.25 -10.83 -25.32
C ARG A 290 -7.62 -9.65 -24.58
N ILE A 291 -6.37 -9.34 -24.87
CA ILE A 291 -5.59 -8.33 -24.17
C ILE A 291 -5.18 -7.25 -25.18
N ALA A 292 -5.67 -6.03 -24.97
CA ALA A 292 -5.24 -4.87 -25.73
C ALA A 292 -3.91 -4.35 -25.18
N LEU A 293 -2.84 -4.44 -25.95
CA LEU A 293 -1.53 -3.86 -25.64
C LEU A 293 -1.50 -2.38 -26.06
N MET A 294 -1.41 -1.50 -25.08
CA MET A 294 -1.34 -0.05 -25.27
C MET A 294 0.11 0.43 -25.18
N GLU A 295 0.75 0.65 -26.33
CA GLU A 295 2.11 1.17 -26.46
C GLU A 295 2.18 2.70 -26.68
N THR A 296 1.04 3.39 -26.61
CA THR A 296 0.93 4.84 -26.79
C THR A 296 0.60 5.54 -25.47
N ASN A 297 1.26 6.66 -25.20
CA ASN A 297 0.99 7.49 -24.03
C ASN A 297 -0.33 8.27 -24.26
N PRO A 298 -1.27 8.30 -23.29
CA PRO A 298 -2.51 9.08 -23.42
C PRO A 298 -2.32 10.58 -23.73
N PHE A 299 -1.15 11.16 -23.41
CA PHE A 299 -0.80 12.55 -23.70
C PHE A 299 0.05 12.74 -24.96
N GLY A 300 0.34 11.68 -25.72
CA GLY A 300 1.25 11.72 -26.87
C GLY A 300 2.74 11.89 -26.52
N ALA A 301 3.09 12.03 -25.24
CA ALA A 301 4.48 12.14 -24.79
C ALA A 301 5.25 10.82 -24.94
N PRO A 302 6.58 10.84 -25.14
CA PRO A 302 7.39 9.62 -25.22
C PRO A 302 7.25 8.71 -24.00
N ILE A 303 7.39 7.40 -24.23
CA ILE A 303 7.51 6.38 -23.18
C ILE A 303 8.97 5.92 -23.16
N HIS A 304 9.54 5.75 -21.97
CA HIS A 304 10.91 5.28 -21.82
C HIS A 304 11.09 3.87 -22.41
N PRO A 305 12.17 3.57 -23.16
CA PRO A 305 12.35 2.28 -23.85
C PRO A 305 12.19 1.05 -22.94
N GLU A 306 12.77 1.09 -21.73
CA GLU A 306 12.63 -0.01 -20.74
C GLU A 306 11.16 -0.24 -20.31
N CYS A 307 10.31 0.79 -20.29
CA CYS A 307 8.90 0.66 -19.95
C CYS A 307 8.10 0.02 -21.09
N LEU A 308 8.47 0.29 -22.36
CA LEU A 308 7.94 -0.41 -23.53
C LEU A 308 8.41 -1.87 -23.57
N GLU A 309 9.69 -2.12 -23.28
CA GLU A 309 10.26 -3.47 -23.26
C GLU A 309 9.60 -4.35 -22.16
N ALA A 310 9.36 -3.79 -20.97
CA ALA A 310 8.65 -4.47 -19.90
C ALA A 310 7.26 -4.99 -20.34
N VAL A 311 6.47 -4.16 -21.04
CA VAL A 311 5.14 -4.58 -21.51
C VAL A 311 5.20 -5.51 -22.72
N ARG A 312 6.19 -5.37 -23.60
CA ARG A 312 6.40 -6.28 -24.74
C ARG A 312 6.78 -7.68 -24.29
N LYS A 313 7.68 -7.80 -23.30
CA LYS A 313 7.99 -9.08 -22.63
C LYS A 313 6.75 -9.67 -21.96
N THR A 314 5.98 -8.85 -21.26
CA THR A 314 4.75 -9.27 -20.58
C THR A 314 3.66 -9.74 -21.56
N ALA A 315 3.50 -9.04 -22.69
CA ALA A 315 2.62 -9.43 -23.80
C ALA A 315 3.04 -10.78 -24.39
N LYS A 316 4.33 -10.97 -24.67
CA LYS A 316 4.88 -12.24 -25.16
C LYS A 316 4.65 -13.39 -24.18
N LEU A 317 4.82 -13.15 -22.87
CA LEU A 317 4.50 -14.14 -21.84
C LEU A 317 3.00 -14.48 -21.82
N CYS A 318 2.12 -13.50 -21.97
CA CYS A 318 0.67 -13.75 -22.10
C CYS A 318 0.32 -14.59 -23.34
N GLN A 319 0.98 -14.33 -24.48
CA GLN A 319 0.81 -15.14 -25.70
C GLN A 319 1.27 -16.59 -25.48
N GLN A 320 2.42 -16.79 -24.83
CA GLN A 320 2.94 -18.13 -24.46
C GLN A 320 2.01 -18.88 -23.50
N LEU A 321 1.28 -18.15 -22.65
CA LEU A 321 0.26 -18.68 -21.73
C LEU A 321 -1.12 -18.93 -22.40
N GLY A 322 -1.24 -18.73 -23.71
CA GLY A 322 -2.48 -18.97 -24.46
C GLY A 322 -3.50 -17.84 -24.35
N HIS A 323 -3.04 -16.58 -24.36
CA HIS A 323 -3.88 -15.39 -24.49
C HIS A 323 -3.67 -14.70 -25.84
N HIS A 324 -4.69 -14.00 -26.30
CA HIS A 324 -4.64 -13.23 -27.53
C HIS A 324 -4.22 -11.80 -27.19
N VAL A 325 -3.12 -11.31 -27.77
CA VAL A 325 -2.63 -9.94 -27.55
C VAL A 325 -2.61 -9.19 -28.88
N GLU A 326 -3.27 -8.03 -28.90
CA GLU A 326 -3.40 -7.14 -30.06
C GLU A 326 -2.98 -5.72 -29.65
N ILE A 327 -2.33 -4.96 -30.53
CA ILE A 327 -2.04 -3.54 -30.28
C ILE A 327 -3.33 -2.74 -30.45
N ALA A 328 -3.89 -2.25 -29.34
CA ALA A 328 -5.12 -1.47 -29.33
C ALA A 328 -5.17 -0.53 -28.12
N ALA A 329 -5.83 0.61 -28.27
CA ALA A 329 -5.98 1.63 -27.22
C ALA A 329 -7.39 2.26 -27.26
N PRO A 330 -7.99 2.61 -26.11
CA PRO A 330 -9.20 3.43 -26.06
C PRO A 330 -8.88 4.89 -26.40
N VAL A 331 -9.79 5.57 -27.09
CA VAL A 331 -9.71 7.02 -27.36
C VAL A 331 -10.49 7.76 -26.28
N LEU A 332 -9.79 8.23 -25.25
CA LEU A 332 -10.40 8.84 -24.06
C LEU A 332 -10.42 10.37 -24.12
N PRO A 333 -11.37 11.05 -23.44
CA PRO A 333 -11.39 12.50 -23.29
C PRO A 333 -10.33 12.98 -22.27
N ILE A 334 -9.06 12.74 -22.58
CA ILE A 334 -7.91 12.93 -21.67
C ILE A 334 -7.84 14.36 -21.10
N ALA A 335 -8.09 15.39 -21.92
CA ALA A 335 -8.04 16.78 -21.48
C ALA A 335 -9.06 17.08 -20.35
N ASP A 336 -10.33 16.71 -20.56
CA ASP A 336 -11.40 16.96 -19.58
C ASP A 336 -11.24 16.09 -18.33
N MET A 337 -10.85 14.81 -18.50
CA MET A 337 -10.57 13.90 -17.39
C MET A 337 -9.47 14.46 -16.48
N PHE A 338 -8.27 14.72 -17.01
CA PHE A 338 -7.15 15.16 -16.18
C PHE A 338 -7.32 16.61 -15.68
N GLY A 339 -8.00 17.48 -16.44
CA GLY A 339 -8.41 18.80 -15.94
C GLY A 339 -9.36 18.72 -14.74
N GLY A 340 -10.32 17.79 -14.77
CA GLY A 340 -11.23 17.52 -13.66
C GLY A 340 -10.54 16.95 -12.41
N MET A 341 -9.49 16.14 -12.59
CA MET A 341 -8.76 15.52 -11.47
C MET A 341 -8.20 16.54 -10.48
N GLY A 342 -7.53 17.60 -10.96
CA GLY A 342 -6.94 18.62 -10.10
C GLY A 342 -7.99 19.40 -9.27
N VAL A 343 -9.13 19.72 -9.87
CA VAL A 343 -10.26 20.36 -9.17
C VAL A 343 -10.76 19.48 -8.02
N VAL A 344 -10.89 18.18 -8.26
CA VAL A 344 -11.44 17.22 -7.30
C VAL A 344 -10.48 16.91 -6.15
N THR A 345 -9.18 16.67 -6.42
CA THR A 345 -8.20 16.39 -5.36
C THR A 345 -7.94 17.60 -4.47
N ALA A 346 -7.82 18.80 -5.08
CA ALA A 346 -7.62 20.04 -4.33
C ALA A 346 -8.85 20.43 -3.49
N THR A 347 -10.07 20.25 -4.01
CA THR A 347 -11.29 20.52 -3.22
C THR A 347 -11.47 19.51 -2.09
N GLY A 348 -11.13 18.23 -2.31
CA GLY A 348 -11.13 17.21 -1.24
C GLY A 348 -10.13 17.49 -0.13
N MET A 349 -8.96 18.04 -0.48
CA MET A 349 -7.99 18.55 0.49
C MET A 349 -8.55 19.75 1.26
N LEU A 350 -9.15 20.74 0.58
CA LEU A 350 -9.80 21.91 1.22
C LEU A 350 -10.90 21.50 2.22
N TYR A 351 -11.73 20.51 1.87
CA TYR A 351 -12.72 19.95 2.79
C TYR A 351 -12.08 19.32 4.03
N THR A 352 -11.00 18.55 3.83
CA THR A 352 -10.27 17.88 4.92
C THR A 352 -9.62 18.89 5.87
N VAL A 353 -8.97 19.92 5.32
CA VAL A 353 -8.38 21.04 6.07
C VAL A 353 -9.46 21.78 6.86
N ARG A 354 -10.55 22.22 6.23
CA ARG A 354 -11.64 22.95 6.90
C ARG A 354 -12.28 22.20 8.06
N ASN A 355 -12.39 20.88 7.96
CA ASN A 355 -12.85 20.05 9.08
C ASN A 355 -11.86 20.06 10.25
N ARG A 356 -10.55 20.06 10.00
CA ARG A 356 -9.52 20.18 11.04
C ARG A 356 -9.45 21.59 11.63
N GLU A 357 -9.57 22.63 10.82
CA GLU A 357 -9.68 24.03 11.28
C GLU A 357 -10.84 24.19 12.27
N LYS A 358 -12.02 23.67 11.91
CA LYS A 358 -13.22 23.72 12.76
C LYS A 358 -13.07 22.92 14.07
N LEU A 359 -12.28 21.85 14.07
CA LEU A 359 -11.96 21.07 15.28
C LEU A 359 -10.92 21.77 16.17
N LEU A 360 -10.01 22.57 15.60
CA LEU A 360 -8.96 23.27 16.34
C LEU A 360 -9.34 24.70 16.75
N GLY A 361 -10.39 25.27 16.17
CA GLY A 361 -10.78 26.67 16.39
C GLY A 361 -9.82 27.69 15.77
N ARG A 362 -9.00 27.28 14.79
CA ARG A 362 -8.05 28.14 14.06
C ARG A 362 -7.89 27.71 12.61
N GLU A 363 -7.48 28.64 11.76
CA GLU A 363 -7.12 28.35 10.37
C GLU A 363 -5.75 27.64 10.27
N VAL A 364 -5.53 26.97 9.13
CA VAL A 364 -4.21 26.45 8.74
C VAL A 364 -3.31 27.61 8.27
N ARG A 365 -2.02 27.53 8.55
CA ARG A 365 -1.02 28.50 8.06
C ARG A 365 -0.18 27.92 6.93
N GLU A 366 0.41 28.81 6.13
CA GLU A 366 1.31 28.45 5.02
C GLU A 366 2.53 27.64 5.47
N ASP A 367 3.10 27.94 6.65
CA ASP A 367 4.23 27.21 7.24
C ASP A 367 3.87 25.79 7.72
N GLU A 368 2.58 25.43 7.73
CA GLU A 368 2.09 24.11 8.14
C GLU A 368 1.81 23.16 6.97
N MET A 369 2.13 23.57 5.73
CA MET A 369 1.90 22.81 4.50
C MET A 369 3.10 22.82 3.53
N GLU A 370 3.10 21.93 2.55
CA GLU A 370 4.07 21.91 1.45
C GLU A 370 3.64 22.88 0.32
N PRO A 371 4.55 23.56 -0.40
CA PRO A 371 4.22 24.73 -1.22
C PRO A 371 3.19 24.46 -2.32
N LEU A 372 3.29 23.33 -3.03
CA LEU A 372 2.32 22.97 -4.07
C LEU A 372 0.95 22.59 -3.50
N ASN A 373 0.90 22.05 -2.27
CA ASN A 373 -0.36 21.79 -1.58
C ASN A 373 -0.98 23.07 -1.05
N TRP A 374 -0.19 24.02 -0.52
CA TRP A 374 -0.68 25.35 -0.16
C TRP A 374 -1.25 26.09 -1.38
N ARG A 375 -0.53 26.12 -2.50
CA ARG A 375 -1.03 26.66 -3.79
C ARG A 375 -2.36 26.01 -4.20
N SER A 376 -2.42 24.68 -4.15
CA SER A 376 -3.63 23.92 -4.52
C SER A 376 -4.80 24.20 -3.56
N LEU A 377 -4.53 24.38 -2.27
CA LEU A 377 -5.52 24.78 -1.26
C LEU A 377 -6.09 26.17 -1.54
N GLN A 378 -5.24 27.16 -1.89
CA GLN A 378 -5.72 28.51 -2.23
C GLN A 378 -6.55 28.50 -3.51
N LEU A 379 -6.11 27.79 -4.56
CA LEU A 379 -6.88 27.64 -5.80
C LEU A 379 -8.25 26.99 -5.54
N ALA A 380 -8.30 25.97 -4.69
CA ALA A 380 -9.54 25.29 -4.34
C ALA A 380 -10.60 26.19 -3.66
N LYS A 381 -10.19 27.30 -3.03
CA LYS A 381 -11.15 28.28 -2.46
C LYS A 381 -11.97 28.99 -3.54
N GLY A 382 -11.48 29.05 -4.79
CA GLY A 382 -12.15 29.68 -5.93
C GLY A 382 -12.88 28.71 -6.87
N TYR A 383 -12.77 27.39 -6.68
CA TYR A 383 -13.46 26.43 -7.55
C TYR A 383 -14.97 26.38 -7.28
N THR A 384 -15.74 26.23 -8.36
CA THR A 384 -17.20 26.24 -8.33
C THR A 384 -17.79 24.84 -8.29
N ALA A 385 -19.07 24.74 -7.88
CA ALA A 385 -19.82 23.48 -7.95
C ALA A 385 -19.99 22.98 -9.40
N GLU A 386 -20.03 23.88 -10.39
CA GLU A 386 -20.09 23.52 -11.81
C GLU A 386 -18.80 22.82 -12.26
N GLN A 387 -17.63 23.32 -11.86
CA GLN A 387 -16.35 22.69 -12.20
C GLN A 387 -16.23 21.27 -11.61
N LEU A 388 -16.71 21.05 -10.38
CA LEU A 388 -16.80 19.71 -9.78
C LEU A 388 -17.78 18.80 -10.53
N TYR A 389 -18.93 19.33 -10.96
CA TYR A 389 -19.91 18.58 -11.73
C TYR A 389 -19.36 18.18 -13.11
N ARG A 390 -18.68 19.12 -13.80
CA ARG A 390 -17.99 18.87 -15.07
C ARG A 390 -16.89 17.83 -14.92
N ALA A 391 -16.07 17.92 -13.87
CA ALA A 391 -15.05 16.91 -13.57
C ALA A 391 -15.68 15.51 -13.40
N ARG A 392 -16.79 15.42 -12.65
CA ARG A 392 -17.53 14.16 -12.48
C ARG A 392 -18.08 13.62 -13.81
N ALA A 393 -18.68 14.48 -14.64
CA ALA A 393 -19.19 14.09 -15.95
C ALA A 393 -18.07 13.57 -16.89
N ALA A 394 -16.90 14.20 -16.89
CA ALA A 394 -15.73 13.73 -17.65
C ALA A 394 -15.22 12.37 -17.16
N PHE A 395 -15.26 12.11 -15.86
CA PHE A 395 -14.92 10.80 -15.29
C PHE A 395 -15.92 9.71 -15.69
N ASP A 396 -17.22 10.01 -15.67
CA ASP A 396 -18.28 9.07 -16.04
C ASP A 396 -18.24 8.75 -17.55
N GLU A 397 -17.96 9.74 -18.41
CA GLU A 397 -17.74 9.53 -19.86
C GLU A 397 -16.48 8.70 -20.15
N GLY A 398 -15.36 8.99 -19.48
CA GLY A 398 -14.16 8.15 -19.54
C GLY A 398 -14.38 6.72 -19.03
N GLY A 399 -15.33 6.54 -18.10
CA GLY A 399 -15.86 5.24 -17.68
C GLY A 399 -16.57 4.52 -18.82
N ARG A 400 -17.60 5.14 -19.40
CA ARG A 400 -18.39 4.60 -20.52
C ARG A 400 -17.52 4.15 -21.69
N VAL A 401 -16.54 4.96 -22.10
CA VAL A 401 -15.61 4.63 -23.20
C VAL A 401 -14.73 3.41 -22.86
N LEU A 402 -14.30 3.27 -21.60
CA LEU A 402 -13.54 2.08 -21.17
C LEU A 402 -14.41 0.83 -21.09
N ASP A 403 -15.65 0.93 -20.62
CA ASP A 403 -16.59 -0.20 -20.60
C ASP A 403 -16.89 -0.70 -22.03
N GLU A 404 -17.10 0.21 -22.99
CA GLU A 404 -17.28 -0.12 -24.42
C GLU A 404 -16.03 -0.76 -25.04
N PHE A 405 -14.84 -0.24 -24.70
CA PHE A 405 -13.58 -0.84 -25.13
C PHE A 405 -13.39 -2.25 -24.55
N LEU A 406 -13.71 -2.43 -23.26
CA LEU A 406 -13.67 -3.71 -22.56
C LEU A 406 -14.88 -4.61 -22.85
N GLY A 407 -15.80 -4.21 -23.72
CA GLY A 407 -16.70 -5.13 -24.42
C GLY A 407 -15.94 -5.98 -25.45
N ARG A 408 -14.93 -5.38 -26.11
CA ARG A 408 -14.14 -5.99 -27.18
C ARG A 408 -12.87 -6.70 -26.69
N TYR A 409 -12.31 -6.24 -25.57
CA TYR A 409 -11.14 -6.85 -24.91
C TYR A 409 -11.48 -7.25 -23.49
N ASP A 410 -10.82 -8.26 -22.95
CA ASP A 410 -11.00 -8.69 -21.57
C ASP A 410 -10.11 -7.89 -20.61
N LEU A 411 -8.93 -7.46 -21.10
CA LEU A 411 -7.98 -6.63 -20.35
C LEU A 411 -7.29 -5.60 -21.26
N ILE A 412 -6.78 -4.52 -20.66
CA ILE A 412 -5.80 -3.60 -21.25
C ILE A 412 -4.45 -3.82 -20.55
N LEU A 413 -3.39 -4.07 -21.31
CA LEU A 413 -1.99 -4.11 -20.87
C LEU A 413 -1.30 -2.80 -21.26
N SER A 414 -0.65 -2.15 -20.31
CA SER A 414 0.04 -0.85 -20.45
C SER A 414 1.25 -0.77 -19.53
N PRO A 415 2.21 0.15 -19.74
CA PRO A 415 3.24 0.41 -18.74
C PRO A 415 2.58 0.94 -17.45
N THR A 416 3.13 0.65 -16.27
CA THR A 416 2.59 1.27 -15.04
C THR A 416 2.95 2.76 -14.98
N THR A 417 4.15 3.11 -15.44
CA THR A 417 4.69 4.48 -15.50
C THR A 417 5.26 4.71 -16.91
N ALA A 418 5.34 5.97 -17.37
CA ALA A 418 5.97 6.29 -18.66
C ALA A 418 7.49 6.45 -18.57
N ALA A 419 8.05 6.51 -17.36
CA ALA A 419 9.47 6.61 -17.09
C ALA A 419 9.90 5.62 -16.00
N LEU A 420 11.23 5.48 -15.85
CA LEU A 420 11.87 4.82 -14.72
C LEU A 420 11.48 5.51 -13.39
N PRO A 421 11.73 4.88 -12.22
CA PRO A 421 11.70 5.60 -10.95
C PRO A 421 12.52 6.89 -11.05
N PRO A 422 11.99 8.06 -10.64
CA PRO A 422 12.74 9.30 -10.63
C PRO A 422 13.75 9.30 -9.48
N LYS A 423 14.77 10.15 -9.55
CA LYS A 423 15.61 10.45 -8.40
C LYS A 423 14.81 11.25 -7.38
N LEU A 424 15.18 11.11 -6.11
CA LEU A 424 14.58 11.92 -5.04
C LEU A 424 14.82 13.40 -5.33
N GLY A 425 13.80 14.23 -5.11
CA GLY A 425 13.76 15.65 -5.45
C GLY A 425 13.12 15.98 -6.80
N GLU A 426 13.16 15.10 -7.80
CA GLU A 426 12.70 15.41 -9.18
C GLU A 426 11.18 15.60 -9.31
N ILE A 427 10.39 15.11 -8.35
CA ILE A 427 8.93 15.31 -8.25
C ILE A 427 8.48 15.66 -6.82
N SER A 428 9.33 16.41 -6.09
CA SER A 428 8.99 16.94 -4.77
C SER A 428 7.88 18.00 -4.84
N LEU A 429 7.07 18.10 -3.78
CA LEU A 429 6.06 19.15 -3.60
C LEU A 429 6.67 20.51 -3.21
N ASP A 430 7.99 20.58 -3.01
CA ASP A 430 8.77 21.81 -2.86
C ASP A 430 9.09 22.53 -4.18
N LEU A 431 8.94 21.85 -5.32
CA LEU A 431 9.31 22.39 -6.63
C LEU A 431 8.34 23.49 -7.11
N PRO A 432 8.80 24.39 -8.01
CA PRO A 432 7.91 25.22 -8.82
C PRO A 432 6.91 24.36 -9.60
N TYR A 433 5.65 24.79 -9.66
CA TYR A 433 4.55 23.99 -10.23
C TYR A 433 4.80 23.51 -11.66
N GLU A 434 5.37 24.33 -12.54
CA GLU A 434 5.63 23.94 -13.94
C GLU A 434 6.71 22.85 -14.05
N GLU A 435 7.72 22.87 -13.18
CA GLU A 435 8.75 21.83 -13.10
C GLU A 435 8.16 20.53 -12.56
N PHE A 436 7.42 20.62 -11.46
CA PHE A 436 6.69 19.49 -10.88
C PHE A 436 5.73 18.85 -11.90
N ALA A 437 4.89 19.65 -12.57
CA ALA A 437 3.88 19.15 -13.49
C ALA A 437 4.51 18.38 -14.67
N ARG A 438 5.58 18.92 -15.26
CA ARG A 438 6.32 18.29 -16.37
C ARG A 438 6.84 16.90 -16.01
N GLU A 439 7.34 16.72 -14.79
CA GLU A 439 7.91 15.45 -14.33
C GLU A 439 6.82 14.49 -13.78
N ALA A 440 5.84 15.01 -13.04
CA ALA A 440 4.71 14.24 -12.50
C ALA A 440 3.85 13.59 -13.60
N MET A 441 3.68 14.26 -14.75
CA MET A 441 3.00 13.69 -15.93
C MET A 441 3.65 12.41 -16.49
N LYS A 442 4.92 12.14 -16.18
CA LYS A 442 5.62 10.90 -16.57
C LYS A 442 5.30 9.73 -15.63
N ALA A 443 4.94 10.02 -14.38
CA ALA A 443 4.77 9.01 -13.34
C ALA A 443 3.38 8.36 -13.34
N SER A 444 2.30 9.11 -13.62
CA SER A 444 0.91 8.63 -13.50
C SER A 444 0.05 8.56 -14.79
N PRO A 445 0.55 8.68 -16.03
CA PRO A 445 -0.30 8.86 -17.21
C PRO A 445 -1.17 7.62 -17.51
N PHE A 446 -0.63 6.42 -17.28
CA PHE A 446 -1.33 5.15 -17.46
C PHE A 446 -2.19 4.76 -16.25
N THR A 447 -1.87 5.25 -15.05
CA THR A 447 -2.54 4.79 -13.84
C THR A 447 -3.78 5.61 -13.50
N ALA A 448 -3.71 6.94 -13.63
CA ALA A 448 -4.76 7.85 -13.20
C ALA A 448 -6.08 7.69 -13.99
N MET A 449 -6.01 7.33 -15.28
CA MET A 449 -7.20 7.04 -16.10
C MET A 449 -8.12 5.99 -15.45
N PHE A 450 -7.56 4.98 -14.78
CA PHE A 450 -8.32 3.93 -14.08
C PHE A 450 -8.82 4.35 -12.68
N ASN A 451 -8.33 5.45 -12.11
CA ASN A 451 -8.93 6.09 -10.94
C ASN A 451 -10.18 6.87 -11.35
N MET A 452 -10.07 7.65 -12.43
CA MET A 452 -11.14 8.46 -13.00
C MET A 452 -12.30 7.60 -13.50
N SER A 453 -12.04 6.55 -14.28
CA SER A 453 -13.07 5.60 -14.71
C SER A 453 -13.52 4.59 -13.64
N GLY A 454 -12.87 4.56 -12.48
CA GLY A 454 -13.20 3.63 -11.40
C GLY A 454 -12.94 2.14 -11.67
N HIS A 455 -12.37 1.78 -12.83
CA HIS A 455 -12.07 0.40 -13.25
C HIS A 455 -10.94 -0.23 -12.42
N PRO A 456 -10.93 -1.54 -12.15
CA PRO A 456 -9.83 -2.19 -11.43
C PRO A 456 -8.58 -2.30 -12.31
N ALA A 457 -7.40 -2.14 -11.69
CA ALA A 457 -6.11 -2.25 -12.36
C ALA A 457 -5.02 -2.74 -11.42
N MET A 458 -4.05 -3.50 -11.91
CA MET A 458 -2.93 -4.06 -11.14
C MET A 458 -1.58 -3.81 -11.82
N SER A 459 -0.53 -3.64 -11.03
CA SER A 459 0.88 -3.69 -11.46
C SER A 459 1.46 -5.06 -11.11
N VAL A 460 2.10 -5.72 -12.08
CA VAL A 460 2.90 -6.96 -11.88
C VAL A 460 4.39 -6.69 -12.15
N PRO A 461 5.31 -7.11 -11.26
CA PRO A 461 6.74 -6.83 -11.39
C PRO A 461 7.43 -7.92 -12.23
N LEU A 462 7.46 -7.74 -13.55
CA LEU A 462 7.97 -8.75 -14.51
C LEU A 462 9.24 -8.31 -15.27
N HIS A 463 9.78 -7.12 -14.99
CA HIS A 463 10.98 -6.60 -15.64
C HIS A 463 11.83 -5.80 -14.66
N TRP A 464 13.14 -5.95 -14.77
CA TRP A 464 14.16 -5.15 -14.11
C TRP A 464 15.11 -4.61 -15.18
N THR A 465 15.49 -3.34 -15.06
CA THR A 465 16.48 -2.70 -15.95
C THR A 465 17.88 -3.31 -15.77
N PRO A 466 18.84 -3.04 -16.67
CA PRO A 466 20.26 -3.35 -16.45
C PRO A 466 20.81 -2.82 -15.12
N ASP A 467 20.33 -1.64 -14.68
CA ASP A 467 20.65 -1.03 -13.38
C ASP A 467 19.88 -1.62 -12.19
N LYS A 468 19.16 -2.74 -12.40
CA LYS A 468 18.36 -3.46 -11.40
C LYS A 468 17.20 -2.65 -10.79
N LEU A 469 16.72 -1.61 -11.46
CA LEU A 469 15.47 -0.95 -11.08
C LEU A 469 14.28 -1.75 -11.62
N PRO A 470 13.29 -2.11 -10.79
CA PRO A 470 12.09 -2.78 -11.25
C PRO A 470 11.18 -1.85 -12.07
N ILE A 471 10.44 -2.44 -13.02
CA ILE A 471 9.37 -1.79 -13.76
C ILE A 471 8.15 -2.72 -13.80
N GLY A 472 7.03 -2.21 -13.32
CA GLY A 472 5.75 -2.91 -13.35
C GLY A 472 5.04 -2.81 -14.70
N SER A 473 4.50 -3.93 -15.18
CA SER A 473 3.50 -3.93 -16.25
C SER A 473 2.10 -3.84 -15.65
N GLN A 474 1.27 -2.94 -16.18
CA GLN A 474 -0.08 -2.69 -15.69
C GLN A 474 -1.13 -3.42 -16.53
N PHE A 475 -2.00 -4.17 -15.86
CA PHE A 475 -3.24 -4.69 -16.45
C PHE A 475 -4.46 -3.99 -15.85
N ALA A 476 -5.42 -3.59 -16.67
CA ALA A 476 -6.74 -3.12 -16.24
C ALA A 476 -7.84 -4.00 -16.82
N GLY A 477 -8.93 -4.17 -16.06
CA GLY A 477 -10.06 -5.03 -16.43
C GLY A 477 -11.41 -4.33 -16.24
N ARG A 478 -12.50 -5.06 -16.53
CA ARG A 478 -13.88 -4.58 -16.42
C ARG A 478 -14.21 -4.14 -14.99
N HIS A 479 -15.08 -3.14 -14.85
CA HIS A 479 -15.54 -2.71 -13.53
C HIS A 479 -16.18 -3.88 -12.76
N GLY A 480 -15.67 -4.17 -11.57
CA GLY A 480 -16.11 -5.28 -10.73
C GLY A 480 -15.50 -6.66 -11.04
N ASP A 481 -14.61 -6.79 -12.03
CA ASP A 481 -13.95 -8.07 -12.38
C ASP A 481 -12.48 -8.13 -11.92
N GLU A 482 -12.24 -7.93 -10.62
CA GLU A 482 -10.92 -8.19 -10.03
C GLU A 482 -10.52 -9.68 -10.09
N LEU A 483 -11.47 -10.59 -10.28
CA LEU A 483 -11.19 -12.03 -10.31
C LEU A 483 -10.44 -12.44 -11.58
N THR A 484 -10.79 -11.89 -12.75
CA THR A 484 -10.02 -12.12 -13.99
C THR A 484 -8.59 -11.59 -13.86
N LEU A 485 -8.43 -10.38 -13.30
CA LEU A 485 -7.10 -9.80 -13.00
C LEU A 485 -6.29 -10.70 -12.06
N LEU A 486 -6.85 -11.11 -10.92
CA LEU A 486 -6.17 -11.95 -9.94
C LEU A 486 -5.83 -13.36 -10.47
N ARG A 487 -6.64 -13.93 -11.36
CA ARG A 487 -6.34 -15.20 -12.04
C ARG A 487 -5.16 -15.07 -13.01
N LEU A 488 -5.14 -14.02 -13.83
CA LEU A 488 -4.00 -13.75 -14.70
C LEU A 488 -2.74 -13.49 -13.87
N ALA A 489 -2.84 -12.69 -12.80
CA ALA A 489 -1.72 -12.41 -11.91
C ALA A 489 -1.14 -13.70 -11.30
N ALA A 490 -1.99 -14.60 -10.78
CA ALA A 490 -1.53 -15.87 -10.21
C ALA A 490 -0.88 -16.80 -11.25
N GLN A 491 -1.31 -16.72 -12.50
CA GLN A 491 -0.71 -17.46 -13.63
C GLN A 491 0.64 -16.86 -14.05
N LEU A 492 0.76 -15.52 -14.07
CA LEU A 492 2.01 -14.81 -14.33
C LEU A 492 3.03 -15.02 -13.19
N GLU A 493 2.58 -14.99 -11.93
CA GLU A 493 3.40 -15.27 -10.73
C GLU A 493 4.02 -16.68 -10.79
N GLN A 494 3.27 -17.67 -11.27
CA GLN A 494 3.77 -19.04 -11.45
C GLN A 494 4.73 -19.18 -12.64
N ALA A 495 4.46 -18.46 -13.75
CA ALA A 495 5.27 -18.54 -14.97
C ALA A 495 6.58 -17.74 -14.88
N ALA A 496 6.60 -16.66 -14.09
CA ALA A 496 7.76 -15.80 -13.86
C ALA A 496 7.82 -15.35 -12.39
N PRO A 497 8.30 -16.20 -11.46
CA PRO A 497 8.23 -15.94 -10.03
C PRO A 497 9.15 -14.81 -9.56
N TRP A 498 8.57 -13.63 -9.31
CA TRP A 498 9.27 -12.44 -8.84
C TRP A 498 9.74 -12.50 -7.37
N GLU A 499 9.26 -13.46 -6.56
CA GLU A 499 9.71 -13.62 -5.16
C GLU A 499 11.22 -13.91 -5.01
N ASN A 500 11.85 -14.38 -6.08
CA ASN A 500 13.29 -14.61 -6.21
C ASN A 500 14.09 -13.30 -6.41
N HIS A 501 13.42 -12.22 -6.81
CA HIS A 501 14.03 -10.91 -6.99
C HIS A 501 13.89 -10.11 -5.69
N ARG A 502 15.03 -9.80 -5.07
CA ARG A 502 15.07 -9.01 -3.82
C ARG A 502 16.07 -7.87 -3.93
N PRO A 503 15.78 -6.70 -3.32
CA PRO A 503 16.80 -5.68 -3.13
C PRO A 503 17.98 -6.26 -2.34
N SER A 504 19.19 -5.79 -2.61
CA SER A 504 20.39 -6.22 -1.87
C SER A 504 20.20 -5.98 -0.36
N PRO A 505 20.72 -6.87 0.50
CA PRO A 505 20.73 -6.62 1.94
C PRO A 505 21.38 -5.27 2.24
N ILE A 506 20.62 -4.41 2.90
CA ILE A 506 21.10 -3.08 3.29
C ILE A 506 21.98 -3.30 4.50
N ALA A 507 23.27 -2.98 4.36
CA ALA A 507 24.17 -2.90 5.50
C ALA A 507 23.67 -1.75 6.40
N GLY A 508 23.29 -2.12 7.63
CA GLY A 508 22.91 -1.17 8.69
C GLY A 508 24.12 -0.66 9.46
#